data_AF-A0A1R4H6D2-F1
#
_entry.id   AF-A0A1R4H6D2-F1
#
_cell.length_a   1.000
_cell.length_b   1.000
_cell.length_c   1.000
_cell.angle_alpha   90.00
_cell.angle_beta   90.00
_cell.angle_gamma   90.00
#
_symmetry.space_group_name_H-M   'P 1'
#
loop_
_entity.id
_entity.type
_entity.pdbx_description
1 polymer ?
#
loop_
_entity_poly.entity_id
_entity_poly.type
_entity_poly.pdbx_seq_one_letter_code
_entity_poly.pdbx_strand_id
1 'polypeptide(L)' 'MTTLKLTLDDSLFQLLSKTASALGKNPLDLIREVITYYLEDLEDLRLASDALERLEKGESCTISLDELEQRLCA' A
#
# COMPACT_ATOMS: atom_id res chain seq x y z
N MET A 1 -6.97 -0.14 -21.44
CA MET A 1 -6.77 -1.43 -20.73
C MET A 1 -5.46 -2.01 -21.22
N THR A 2 -4.51 -2.24 -20.31
CA THR A 2 -3.18 -2.78 -20.64
C THR A 2 -3.11 -4.22 -20.15
N THR A 3 -2.55 -5.13 -20.95
CA THR A 3 -2.45 -6.55 -20.59
C THR A 3 -1.05 -6.85 -20.06
N LEU A 4 -0.98 -7.32 -18.81
CA LEU A 4 0.25 -7.83 -18.21
C LEU A 4 0.30 -9.36 -18.36
N LYS A 5 1.44 -9.90 -18.80
CA LYS A 5 1.71 -11.34 -18.78
C LYS A 5 2.67 -11.62 -17.62
N LEU A 6 2.29 -12.55 -16.75
CA LEU A 6 3.05 -12.95 -15.57
C LEU A 6 3.30 -14.45 -15.64
N THR A 7 4.55 -14.85 -15.41
CA THR A 7 4.92 -16.26 -15.25
C THR A 7 5.11 -16.53 -13.77
N LEU A 8 4.37 -17.52 -13.25
CA LEU A 8 4.46 -17.98 -11.87
C LEU A 8 5.04 -19.39 -11.86
N ASP A 9 5.78 -19.72 -10.81
CA ASP A 9 6.09 -21.12 -10.55
C ASP A 9 4.83 -21.89 -10.14
N ASP A 10 4.89 -23.22 -10.29
CA ASP A 10 3.74 -24.09 -10.04
C ASP A 10 3.26 -24.01 -8.58
N SER A 11 4.19 -23.90 -7.62
CA SER A 11 3.86 -23.80 -6.20
C SER A 11 3.06 -22.54 -5.88
N LEU A 12 3.46 -21.40 -6.42
CA LEU A 12 2.83 -20.11 -6.21
C LEU A 12 1.49 -20.06 -6.93
N PHE A 13 1.39 -20.60 -8.14
CA PHE A 13 0.12 -20.71 -8.85
C PHE A 13 -0.89 -21.59 -8.10
N GLN A 14 -0.46 -22.72 -7.55
CA GLN A 14 -1.32 -23.58 -6.73
C GLN A 14 -1.78 -22.86 -5.45
N LEU A 15 -0.87 -22.17 -4.76
CA LEU A 15 -1.20 -21.41 -3.56
C LEU A 15 -2.22 -20.31 -3.88
N LEU A 16 -1.98 -19.51 -4.92
CA LEU A 16 -2.89 -18.48 -5.38
C LEU A 16 -4.27 -19.06 -5.70
N SER A 17 -4.31 -20.16 -6.45
CA SER A 17 -5.56 -20.81 -6.85
C SER A 17 -6.36 -21.33 -5.67
N LYS A 18 -5.67 -21.93 -4.69
CA LYS A 18 -6.29 -22.40 -3.45
C LYS A 18 -6.85 -21.23 -2.63
N THR A 19 -6.08 -20.17 -2.46
CA THR A 19 -6.49 -18.98 -1.71
C THR A 19 -7.66 -18.28 -2.38
N ALA A 20 -7.62 -18.09 -3.70
CA ALA A 20 -8.70 -17.49 -4.46
C ALA A 20 -9.99 -18.31 -4.33
N SER A 21 -9.91 -19.63 -4.47
CA SER A 21 -11.04 -20.54 -4.29
C SER A 21 -11.66 -20.45 -2.89
N ALA A 22 -10.84 -20.41 -1.84
CA ALA A 22 -11.31 -20.27 -0.46
C ALA A 22 -12.06 -18.93 -0.22
N LEU A 23 -11.70 -17.88 -0.97
CA LEU A 23 -12.32 -16.57 -0.91
C LEU A 23 -13.49 -16.41 -1.91
N GLY A 24 -13.80 -17.44 -2.71
CA GLY A 24 -14.82 -17.36 -3.75
C GLY A 24 -14.44 -16.44 -4.92
N LYS A 25 -13.15 -16.21 -5.15
CA LYS A 25 -12.61 -15.30 -6.18
C LYS A 25 -11.91 -16.06 -7.29
N ASN A 26 -11.77 -15.42 -8.46
CA ASN A 26 -10.88 -15.89 -9.52
C ASN A 26 -9.41 -15.53 -9.16
N PRO A 27 -8.42 -16.41 -9.43
CA PRO A 27 -7.00 -16.11 -9.24
C PRO A 27 -6.54 -14.78 -9.82
N LEU A 28 -7.03 -14.37 -11.00
CA LEU A 28 -6.65 -13.10 -11.64
C LEU A 28 -7.19 -11.88 -10.90
N ASP A 29 -8.41 -11.97 -10.36
CA ASP A 29 -8.99 -10.89 -9.57
C ASP A 29 -8.26 -10.76 -8.23
N LEU A 30 -7.90 -11.89 -7.61
CA LEU A 30 -7.07 -11.89 -6.40
C LEU A 30 -5.68 -11.30 -6.66
N ILE A 31 -5.02 -11.63 -7.79
CA ILE A 31 -3.73 -11.00 -8.16
C ILE A 31 -3.90 -9.48 -8.25
N ARG A 32 -4.96 -8.99 -8.91
CA ARG A 32 -5.19 -7.55 -9.06
C ARG A 32 -5.31 -6.87 -7.70
N GLU A 33 -6.12 -7.43 -6.81
CA GLU A 33 -6.31 -6.88 -5.46
C GLU A 33 -5.01 -6.87 -4.66
N VAL A 34 -4.26 -7.98 -4.67
CA VAL A 34 -3.00 -8.09 -3.92
C VAL A 34 -1.96 -7.10 -4.43
N ILE A 35 -1.84 -6.94 -5.75
CA ILE A 35 -0.91 -5.96 -6.34
C ILE A 35 -1.32 -4.54 -5.93
N THR A 36 -2.61 -4.19 -6.02
CA THR A 36 -3.10 -2.87 -5.59
C THR A 36 -2.78 -2.62 -4.13
N TYR A 37 -3.15 -3.54 -3.25
CA TYR A 37 -2.89 -3.42 -1.81
C TYR A 37 -1.39 -3.27 -1.51
N TYR A 38 -0.54 -4.08 -2.15
CA TYR A 38 0.89 -4.01 -1.92
C TYR A 38 1.51 -2.69 -2.40
N LEU A 39 1.03 -2.14 -3.52
CA LEU A 39 1.50 -0.84 -4.01
C LEU A 39 1.07 0.31 -3.09
N GLU A 40 -0.15 0.25 -2.55
CA GLU A 40 -0.62 1.22 -1.54
C GLU A 40 0.23 1.15 -0.27
N ASP A 41 0.49 -0.06 0.26
CA ASP A 41 1.32 -0.28 1.44
C ASP A 41 2.77 0.24 1.26
N LEU A 42 3.35 0.04 0.08
CA LEU A 42 4.68 0.58 -0.25
C LEU A 42 4.69 2.11 -0.28
N GLU A 43 3.63 2.74 -0.78
CA GLU A 43 3.52 4.20 -0.79
C GLU A 43 3.35 4.76 0.63
N ASP A 44 2.55 4.10 1.47
CA ASP A 44 2.40 4.46 2.88
C ASP A 44 3.73 4.35 3.64
N LEU A 45 4.50 3.27 3.42
CA LEU A 45 5.85 3.11 3.97
C LEU A 45 6.81 4.20 3.49
N ARG A 46 6.71 4.60 2.22
CA ARG A 46 7.51 5.69 1.65
C ARG A 46 7.19 7.02 2.33
N LEU A 47 5.90 7.36 2.46
CA LEU A 47 5.46 8.59 3.13
C LEU A 47 5.87 8.64 4.60
N ALA A 48 5.76 7.51 5.31
CA ALA A 48 6.22 7.41 6.69
C ALA A 48 7.73 7.62 6.81
N SER A 49 8.50 7.06 5.87
CA SER A 49 9.97 7.21 5.83
C SER A 49 10.38 8.66 5.56
N ASP A 50 9.73 9.32 4.59
CA ASP A 50 9.93 10.75 4.31
C ASP A 50 9.62 11.62 5.54
N ALA A 51 8.55 11.31 6.28
CA ALA A 51 8.19 12.03 7.50
C ALA A 51 9.25 11.89 8.59
N LEU A 52 9.82 10.69 8.77
CA LEU A 52 10.93 10.45 9.70
C LEU A 52 12.17 11.25 9.29
N GLU A 53 12.52 11.25 8.01
CA GLU A 53 13.69 12.00 7.51
C GLU A 53 13.54 13.51 7.77
N ARG A 54 12.34 14.08 7.54
CA ARG A 54 12.05 15.49 7.86
C ARG A 54 12.17 15.78 9.35
N LEU A 55 11.77 14.82 10.20
CA LEU A 55 11.92 14.96 11.65
C LEU A 55 13.39 14.94 12.06
N GLU A 56 14.21 14.03 11.51
CA GLU A 56 15.64 13.96 11.75
C GLU A 56 16.40 15.22 11.29
N LYS A 57 15.99 15.80 10.15
CA LYS A 57 16.54 17.05 9.62
C LYS A 57 16.12 18.29 10.42
N GLY A 58 15.22 18.15 11.40
CA GLY A 58 14.67 19.27 12.18
C GLY A 58 13.68 20.14 11.39
N GLU A 59 13.17 19.64 10.26
CA GLU A 59 12.19 20.32 9.40
C GLU A 59 10.75 20.13 9.92
N SER A 60 10.57 19.34 10.98
CA SER A 60 9.29 19.12 11.67
C SER A 60 9.29 19.85 13.01
N CYS A 61 8.43 20.86 13.14
CA CYS A 61 8.23 21.60 14.39
C CYS A 61 7.05 21.03 15.18
N THR A 62 7.13 21.07 16.51
CA THR A 62 5.96 20.85 17.37
C THR A 62 5.07 22.10 17.34
N ILE A 63 3.77 21.90 17.16
CA ILE A 63 2.75 22.95 17.24
C ILE A 63 1.69 22.55 18.28
N SER A 64 0.97 23.53 18.82
CA SER A 64 -0.15 23.24 19.72
C SER A 64 -1.33 22.67 18.95
N LEU A 65 -2.25 22.00 19.66
CA LEU A 65 -3.50 21.51 19.07
C LEU A 65 -4.31 22.66 18.46
N ASP A 66 -4.43 23.79 19.17
CA ASP A 66 -5.14 24.98 18.69
C ASP A 66 -4.57 25.50 17.35
N GLU A 67 -3.25 25.49 17.18
CA GLU A 67 -2.60 25.92 15.93
C GLU A 67 -2.87 24.92 14.79
N LEU A 68 -2.85 23.61 15.08
CA LEU A 68 -3.15 22.58 14.09
C LEU A 68 -4.60 22.65 13.61
N GLU A 69 -5.55 22.82 14.53
CA GLU A 69 -6.98 22.94 14.20
C GLU A 69 -7.25 24.15 13.29
N GLN A 70 -6.60 25.29 13.54
CA GLN A 70 -6.70 26.46 12.67
C GLN A 70 -6.17 26.21 11.25
N ARG A 71 -5.12 25.38 11.09
CA ARG A 71 -4.55 25.06 9.77
C ARG A 71 -5.41 24.10 8.94
N LEU A 72 -6.10 23.16 9.59
CA LEU A 72 -6.88 22.11 8.90
C LEU A 72 -8.31 22.55 8.55
N CYS A 73 -8.87 23.52 9.27
CA CYS A 73 -10.22 24.04 9.06
C CYS A 73 -10.30 25.30 8.18
N ALA A 74 -9.19 25.69 7.53
CA ALA A 74 -9.12 26.80 6.57
C ALA A 74 -9.30 26.29 5.12
#